data_AF-A0A2V6B225-F1
#
_entry.id   AF-A0A2V6B225-F1
#
_cell.length_a   1.000
_cell.length_b   1.000
_cell.length_c   1.000
_cell.angle_alpha   90.00
_cell.angle_beta   90.00
_cell.angle_gamma   90.00
#
_symmetry.space_group_name_H-M   'P 1'
#
loop_
_entity.id
_entity.type
_entity.pdbx_description
1 polymer ?
#
loop_
_entity_poly.entity_id
_entity_poly.type
_entity_poly.pdbx_seq_one_letter_code
_entity_poly.pdbx_strand_id
1 'polypeptide(L)'
;SFSEDEIADDRLRMMFVCCHPVIPPEAQVALALKTLCGFSVTEISRAFLTTEAAIAKRVTRAKQKIQEAHVPFEIPVGDELTRRLDGVLQSLYLLFNEGYKASSGDKLVREELCNEAIRLTELLAKHRAGNQPKTHALLALMLLNAARTSARQDDEGNLLRLEEQDRTRWDQPMIERGMSHLRESASGEAVSEYHLQAGIAACHATAKDYSLTNWGRIMSLYDRLMEFDDSPVIALNRAVAIANSHGPQAGLEAVRAIRDHEKLASYYLFYSVIGELEMRMNNREAAAEQFRKAFELAETKSERAFLLKRLQSCEQTPTPS
;
A
#
# COMPACT_ATOMS: atom_id res chain seq x y z
N SER A 1 29.25 -19.64 -10.56
CA SER A 1 28.63 -18.39 -10.09
C SER A 1 27.58 -18.05 -11.12
N PHE A 2 26.29 -18.10 -10.76
CA PHE A 2 25.23 -17.66 -11.67
C PHE A 2 25.38 -16.16 -11.94
N SER A 3 25.08 -15.71 -13.15
CA SER A 3 25.03 -14.28 -13.46
C SER A 3 23.86 -13.61 -12.74
N GLU A 4 23.94 -12.30 -12.48
CA GLU A 4 22.82 -11.56 -11.87
C GLU A 4 21.54 -11.65 -12.71
N ASP A 5 21.68 -11.74 -14.03
CA ASP A 5 20.57 -11.92 -14.98
C ASP A 5 19.91 -13.29 -14.85
N GLU A 6 20.69 -14.37 -14.68
CA GLU A 6 20.14 -15.72 -14.43
C GLU A 6 19.38 -15.78 -13.09
N ILE A 7 19.90 -15.13 -12.04
CA ILE A 7 19.24 -15.09 -10.72
C ILE A 7 17.95 -14.26 -10.77
N ALA A 8 17.93 -13.17 -11.54
CA ALA A 8 16.75 -12.36 -11.78
C ALA A 8 15.67 -13.15 -12.52
N ASP A 9 16.06 -13.89 -13.54
CA ASP A 9 15.17 -14.74 -14.33
C ASP A 9 14.60 -15.90 -13.49
N ASP A 10 15.41 -16.52 -12.64
CA ASP A 10 14.97 -17.59 -11.73
C ASP A 10 13.95 -17.12 -10.68
N ARG A 11 14.10 -15.90 -10.12
CA ARG A 11 13.10 -15.34 -9.19
C ARG A 11 11.78 -15.05 -9.91
N LEU A 12 11.81 -14.48 -11.11
CA LEU A 12 10.60 -14.25 -11.90
C LEU A 12 9.91 -15.57 -12.29
N ARG A 13 10.68 -16.57 -12.75
CA ARG A 13 10.17 -17.94 -13.02
C ARG A 13 9.46 -18.51 -11.80
N MET A 14 10.08 -18.42 -10.62
CA MET A 14 9.45 -18.86 -9.37
C MET A 14 8.13 -18.11 -9.08
N MET A 15 8.05 -16.79 -9.30
CA MET A 15 6.82 -16.04 -9.07
C MET A 15 5.68 -16.55 -9.97
N PHE A 16 5.97 -16.78 -11.25
CA PHE A 16 5.00 -17.34 -12.19
C PHE A 16 4.58 -18.78 -11.88
N VAL A 17 5.46 -19.58 -11.27
CA VAL A 17 5.14 -20.92 -10.77
C VAL A 17 4.24 -20.83 -9.54
N CYS A 18 4.54 -19.92 -8.61
CA CYS A 18 3.71 -19.69 -7.42
C CYS A 18 2.32 -19.15 -7.79
N CYS A 19 2.19 -18.41 -8.89
CA CYS A 19 0.93 -17.86 -9.38
C CYS A 19 0.21 -18.78 -10.38
N HIS A 20 0.47 -20.10 -10.36
CA HIS A 20 -0.20 -21.05 -11.24
C HIS A 20 -1.71 -21.13 -10.93
N PRO A 21 -2.62 -21.14 -11.94
CA PRO A 21 -4.07 -21.14 -11.72
C PRO A 21 -4.64 -22.35 -10.96
N VAL A 22 -3.87 -23.43 -10.84
CA VAL A 22 -4.21 -24.61 -10.02
C VAL A 22 -4.28 -24.29 -8.52
N ILE A 23 -3.57 -23.23 -8.11
CA ILE A 23 -3.50 -22.73 -6.74
C ILE A 23 -4.51 -21.58 -6.59
N PRO A 24 -5.35 -21.58 -5.54
CA PRO A 24 -6.24 -20.45 -5.25
C PRO A 24 -5.45 -19.14 -5.04
N PRO A 25 -5.96 -17.96 -5.45
CA PRO A 25 -5.23 -16.69 -5.42
C PRO A 25 -4.56 -16.36 -4.07
N GLU A 26 -5.28 -16.49 -2.96
CA GLU A 26 -4.71 -16.25 -1.63
C GLU A 26 -3.54 -17.18 -1.28
N ALA A 27 -3.56 -18.40 -1.82
CA ALA A 27 -2.50 -19.38 -1.63
C ALA A 27 -1.30 -19.13 -2.55
N GLN A 28 -1.52 -18.51 -3.73
CA GLN A 28 -0.43 -18.07 -4.62
C GLN A 28 0.42 -17.01 -3.93
N VAL A 29 -0.23 -15.98 -3.39
CA VAL A 29 0.46 -14.88 -2.70
C VAL A 29 1.16 -15.37 -1.43
N ALA A 30 0.49 -16.17 -0.60
CA ALA A 30 1.12 -16.75 0.60
C ALA A 30 2.36 -17.60 0.26
N LEU A 31 2.31 -18.37 -0.83
CA LEU A 31 3.44 -19.16 -1.30
C LEU A 31 4.58 -18.27 -1.82
N ALA A 32 4.27 -17.25 -2.62
CA ALA A 32 5.27 -16.31 -3.15
C ALA A 32 5.99 -15.55 -2.01
N LEU A 33 5.24 -15.03 -1.03
CA LEU A 33 5.81 -14.36 0.14
C LEU A 33 6.72 -15.30 0.96
N LYS A 34 6.27 -16.55 1.18
CA LYS A 34 7.04 -17.54 1.93
C LYS A 34 8.33 -17.95 1.22
N THR A 35 8.24 -18.25 -0.07
CA THR A 35 9.32 -18.89 -0.83
C THR A 35 10.30 -17.90 -1.42
N LEU A 36 9.84 -16.72 -1.84
CA LEU A 36 10.65 -15.76 -2.60
C LEU A 36 11.03 -14.54 -1.79
N CYS A 37 10.18 -14.17 -0.84
CA CYS A 37 10.38 -12.97 -0.02
C CYS A 37 10.90 -13.32 1.39
N GLY A 38 11.04 -14.62 1.71
CA GLY A 38 11.63 -15.08 2.97
C GLY A 38 10.74 -14.93 4.21
N PHE A 39 9.45 -14.65 4.05
CA PHE A 39 8.55 -14.37 5.16
C PHE A 39 8.37 -15.57 6.09
N SER A 40 8.22 -15.31 7.39
CA SER A 40 7.76 -16.29 8.37
C SER A 40 6.26 -16.59 8.19
N VAL A 41 5.81 -17.72 8.75
CA VAL A 41 4.36 -18.06 8.75
C VAL A 41 3.57 -17.04 9.57
N THR A 42 4.16 -16.55 10.66
CA THR A 42 3.62 -15.50 11.53
C THR A 42 3.41 -14.18 10.80
N GLU A 43 4.39 -13.71 10.03
CA GLU A 43 4.25 -12.48 9.24
C GLU A 43 3.13 -12.63 8.20
N ILE A 44 3.08 -13.75 7.49
CA ILE A 44 2.04 -14.01 6.48
C ILE A 44 0.67 -14.13 7.14
N SER A 45 0.54 -14.75 8.31
CA SER A 45 -0.75 -14.91 8.98
C SER A 45 -1.35 -13.59 9.42
N ARG A 46 -0.51 -12.63 9.81
CA ARG A 46 -0.93 -11.25 10.08
C ARG A 46 -1.42 -10.55 8.82
N ALA A 47 -0.64 -10.62 7.73
CA ALA A 47 -1.01 -9.99 6.45
C ALA A 47 -2.36 -10.52 5.89
N PHE A 48 -2.67 -11.80 6.12
CA PHE A 48 -3.93 -12.43 5.68
C PHE A 48 -5.03 -12.45 6.75
N LEU A 49 -4.79 -11.85 7.93
CA LEU A 49 -5.73 -11.86 9.06
C LEU A 49 -6.28 -13.27 9.37
N THR A 50 -5.40 -14.27 9.38
CA THR A 50 -5.75 -15.67 9.63
C THR A 50 -4.77 -16.34 10.57
N THR A 51 -4.98 -17.61 10.92
CA THR A 51 -4.10 -18.31 11.87
C THR A 51 -2.82 -18.80 11.19
N GLU A 52 -1.73 -18.88 11.96
CA GLU A 52 -0.47 -19.48 11.48
C GLU A 52 -0.68 -20.89 10.95
N ALA A 53 -1.53 -21.68 11.64
CA ALA A 53 -1.89 -23.03 11.21
C ALA A 53 -2.60 -23.02 9.83
N ALA A 54 -3.50 -22.06 9.60
CA ALA A 54 -4.17 -21.91 8.31
C ALA A 54 -3.17 -21.54 7.20
N ILE A 55 -2.23 -20.63 7.45
CA ILE A 55 -1.17 -20.26 6.50
C ILE A 55 -0.23 -21.43 6.22
N ALA A 56 0.27 -22.12 7.25
CA ALA A 56 1.16 -23.27 7.06
C ALA A 56 0.50 -24.34 6.19
N LYS A 57 -0.78 -24.67 6.49
CA LYS A 57 -1.56 -25.62 5.69
C LYS A 57 -1.78 -25.13 4.27
N ARG A 58 -2.06 -23.84 4.08
CA ARG A 58 -2.24 -23.20 2.77
C ARG A 58 -0.99 -23.30 1.92
N VAL A 59 0.17 -22.95 2.46
CA VAL A 59 1.47 -23.02 1.77
C VAL A 59 1.81 -24.47 1.41
N THR A 60 1.65 -25.42 2.34
CA THR A 60 1.94 -26.84 2.07
C THR A 60 1.04 -27.39 0.97
N ARG A 61 -0.26 -27.09 1.00
CA ARG A 61 -1.22 -27.50 -0.05
C ARG A 61 -0.89 -26.86 -1.40
N ALA A 62 -0.46 -25.60 -1.42
CA ALA A 62 -0.05 -24.92 -2.64
C ALA A 62 1.16 -25.62 -3.28
N LYS A 63 2.18 -25.96 -2.48
CA LYS A 63 3.35 -26.72 -2.94
C LYS A 63 2.97 -28.09 -3.49
N GLN A 64 2.10 -28.81 -2.78
CA GLN A 64 1.62 -30.12 -3.23
C GLN A 64 0.89 -30.02 -4.57
N LYS A 65 0.02 -29.03 -4.76
CA LYS A 65 -0.68 -28.80 -6.02
C LYS A 65 0.25 -28.48 -7.19
N ILE A 66 1.31 -27.70 -6.97
CA ILE A 66 2.34 -27.44 -7.98
C ILE A 66 3.01 -28.74 -8.41
N GLN A 67 3.36 -29.59 -7.42
CA GLN A 67 4.01 -30.87 -7.67
C GLN A 67 3.09 -31.84 -8.42
N GLU A 68 1.83 -31.99 -7.98
CA GLU A 68 0.83 -32.86 -8.61
C GLU A 68 0.52 -32.43 -10.05
N ALA A 69 0.45 -31.12 -10.31
CA ALA A 69 0.20 -30.56 -11.63
C ALA A 69 1.44 -30.55 -12.54
N HIS A 70 2.62 -30.99 -12.05
CA HIS A 70 3.88 -30.99 -12.78
C HIS A 70 4.19 -29.64 -13.44
N VAL A 71 3.94 -28.55 -12.71
CA VAL A 71 4.06 -27.19 -13.24
C VAL A 71 5.50 -26.95 -13.72
N PRO A 72 5.71 -26.60 -15.01
CA PRO A 72 7.03 -26.31 -15.54
C PRO A 72 7.67 -25.12 -14.82
N PHE A 73 8.98 -25.21 -14.58
CA PHE A 73 9.76 -24.16 -13.94
C PHE A 73 10.25 -23.11 -14.95
N GLU A 74 9.31 -22.50 -15.67
CA GLU A 74 9.57 -21.57 -16.78
C GLU A 74 8.61 -20.38 -16.73
N ILE A 75 8.99 -19.26 -17.35
CA ILE A 75 8.06 -18.14 -17.55
C ILE A 75 7.04 -18.58 -18.60
N PRO A 76 5.72 -18.57 -18.29
CA PRO A 76 4.70 -18.95 -19.24
C PRO A 76 4.65 -17.98 -20.43
N VAL A 77 4.14 -18.46 -21.56
CA VAL A 77 3.92 -17.67 -22.77
C VAL A 77 2.43 -17.64 -23.14
N GLY A 78 2.04 -16.69 -24.00
CA GLY A 78 0.68 -16.59 -24.52
C GLY A 78 -0.37 -16.41 -23.41
N ASP A 79 -1.48 -17.14 -23.49
CA ASP A 79 -2.60 -16.98 -22.55
C ASP A 79 -2.27 -17.38 -21.11
N GLU A 80 -1.34 -18.31 -20.91
CA GLU A 80 -0.93 -18.71 -19.56
C GLU A 80 -0.22 -17.58 -18.82
N LEU A 81 0.55 -16.77 -19.54
CA LEU A 81 1.18 -15.58 -18.99
C LEU A 81 0.13 -14.62 -18.47
N THR A 82 -0.86 -14.30 -19.31
CA THR A 82 -1.95 -13.38 -18.95
C THR A 82 -2.70 -13.84 -17.71
N ARG A 83 -2.98 -15.16 -17.61
CA ARG A 83 -3.68 -15.76 -16.46
C ARG A 83 -2.89 -15.70 -15.15
N ARG A 84 -1.56 -15.63 -15.20
CA ARG A 84 -0.70 -15.65 -14.01
C ARG A 84 -0.18 -14.27 -13.63
N LEU A 85 -0.12 -13.33 -14.58
CA LEU A 85 0.43 -12.00 -14.37
C LEU A 85 -0.30 -11.23 -13.26
N ASP A 86 -1.64 -11.34 -13.17
CA ASP A 86 -2.39 -10.66 -12.10
C ASP A 86 -1.99 -11.15 -10.70
N GLY A 87 -1.80 -12.46 -10.52
CA GLY A 87 -1.30 -13.02 -9.26
C GLY A 87 0.12 -12.56 -8.92
N VAL A 88 0.98 -12.44 -9.94
CA VAL A 88 2.36 -11.93 -9.77
C VAL A 88 2.34 -10.47 -9.34
N LEU A 89 1.58 -9.61 -10.03
CA LEU A 89 1.46 -8.19 -9.69
C LEU A 89 0.84 -7.99 -8.30
N GLN A 90 -0.19 -8.76 -7.96
CA GLN A 90 -0.78 -8.72 -6.62
C GLN A 90 0.21 -9.15 -5.53
N SER A 91 1.03 -10.16 -5.79
CA SER A 91 2.08 -10.60 -4.86
C SER A 91 3.14 -9.51 -4.65
N LEU A 92 3.56 -8.84 -5.73
CA LEU A 92 4.51 -7.72 -5.69
C LEU A 92 3.91 -6.52 -4.93
N TYR A 93 2.65 -6.19 -5.20
CA TYR A 93 1.92 -5.13 -4.50
C TYR A 93 1.87 -5.37 -2.99
N LEU A 94 1.50 -6.58 -2.56
CA LEU A 94 1.42 -6.93 -1.15
C LEU A 94 2.79 -6.98 -0.48
N LEU A 95 3.82 -7.46 -1.17
CA LEU A 95 5.21 -7.40 -0.70
C LEU A 95 5.64 -5.95 -0.42
N PHE A 96 5.37 -5.05 -1.36
CA PHE A 96 5.68 -3.64 -1.20
C PHE A 96 4.91 -3.02 -0.04
N ASN A 97 3.60 -3.25 0.06
CA ASN A 97 2.78 -2.65 1.11
C ASN A 97 3.22 -3.07 2.51
N GLU A 98 3.55 -4.34 2.71
CA GLU A 98 4.08 -4.86 3.97
C GLU A 98 5.46 -4.27 4.30
N GLY A 99 6.28 -4.01 3.27
CA GLY A 99 7.50 -3.24 3.42
C GLY A 99 7.24 -1.79 3.84
N TYR A 100 6.27 -1.16 3.18
CA TYR A 100 6.00 0.28 3.27
C TYR A 100 5.30 0.69 4.55
N LYS A 101 4.42 -0.16 5.06
CA LYS A 101 3.80 0.00 6.37
C LYS A 101 3.89 -1.35 7.07
N ALA A 102 4.97 -1.54 7.82
CA ALA A 102 5.18 -2.78 8.56
C ALA A 102 3.99 -3.03 9.49
N SER A 103 3.31 -4.17 9.29
CA SER A 103 2.19 -4.58 10.13
C SER A 103 2.63 -5.01 11.52
N SER A 104 3.93 -5.20 11.74
CA SER A 104 4.49 -5.60 13.02
C SER A 104 5.99 -5.32 13.15
N GLY A 105 6.49 -5.35 14.40
CA GLY A 105 7.88 -5.09 14.72
C GLY A 105 8.15 -3.65 15.15
N ASP A 106 9.41 -3.35 15.46
CA ASP A 106 9.83 -2.02 15.93
C ASP A 106 10.16 -1.04 14.77
N LYS A 107 10.28 -1.54 13.54
CA LYS A 107 10.56 -0.72 12.36
C LYS A 107 9.25 -0.28 11.68
N LEU A 108 9.13 1.01 11.41
CA LEU A 108 7.98 1.57 10.68
C LEU A 108 7.98 1.17 9.19
N VAL A 109 9.18 1.11 8.61
CA VAL A 109 9.40 0.76 7.20
C VAL A 109 10.48 -0.33 7.14
N ARG A 110 10.19 -1.38 6.37
CA ARG A 110 11.11 -2.46 6.02
C ARG A 110 11.61 -2.22 4.60
N GLU A 111 12.57 -1.30 4.48
CA GLU A 111 13.09 -0.83 3.20
C GLU A 111 13.60 -1.97 2.31
N GLU A 112 14.14 -3.03 2.90
CA GLU A 112 14.59 -4.22 2.17
C GLU A 112 13.46 -4.87 1.35
N LEU A 113 12.23 -4.89 1.87
CA LEU A 113 11.07 -5.45 1.19
C LEU A 113 10.56 -4.52 0.09
N CYS A 114 10.51 -3.22 0.36
CA CYS A 114 10.16 -2.21 -0.64
C CYS A 114 11.11 -2.27 -1.84
N ASN A 115 12.42 -2.32 -1.57
CA ASN A 115 13.47 -2.36 -2.59
C ASN A 115 13.40 -3.65 -3.40
N GLU A 116 13.15 -4.81 -2.77
CA GLU A 116 13.00 -6.06 -3.50
C GLU A 116 11.73 -6.08 -4.36
N ALA A 117 10.60 -5.56 -3.86
CA ALA A 117 9.38 -5.44 -4.66
C ALA A 117 9.57 -4.54 -5.89
N ILE A 118 10.22 -3.38 -5.71
CA ILE A 118 10.58 -2.48 -6.81
C ILE A 118 11.48 -3.20 -7.81
N ARG A 119 12.55 -3.84 -7.34
CA ARG A 119 13.52 -4.57 -8.17
C ARG A 119 12.86 -5.67 -9.00
N LEU A 120 12.00 -6.50 -8.39
CA LEU A 120 11.29 -7.57 -9.10
C LEU A 120 10.28 -7.00 -10.11
N THR A 121 9.60 -5.91 -9.77
CA THR A 121 8.65 -5.27 -10.69
C THR A 121 9.38 -4.61 -11.88
N GLU A 122 10.57 -4.05 -11.67
CA GLU A 122 11.44 -3.54 -12.74
C GLU A 122 11.91 -4.65 -13.69
N LEU A 123 12.32 -5.79 -13.14
CA LEU A 123 12.69 -6.96 -13.95
C LEU A 123 11.49 -7.43 -14.78
N LEU A 124 10.31 -7.47 -14.18
CA LEU A 124 9.08 -7.84 -14.88
C LEU A 124 8.75 -6.84 -16.00
N ALA A 125 8.86 -5.53 -15.75
CA ALA A 125 8.62 -4.48 -16.74
C ALA A 125 9.59 -4.53 -17.93
N LYS A 126 10.85 -4.95 -17.70
CA LYS A 126 11.86 -5.14 -18.76
C LYS A 126 11.64 -6.42 -19.55
N HIS A 127 11.06 -7.44 -18.94
CA HIS A 127 10.82 -8.73 -19.59
C HIS A 127 9.64 -8.63 -20.56
N ARG A 128 9.76 -9.24 -21.75
CA ARG A 128 8.71 -9.22 -22.80
C ARG A 128 7.34 -9.66 -22.28
N ALA A 129 7.33 -10.61 -21.36
CA ALA A 129 6.11 -11.16 -20.78
C ALA A 129 5.44 -10.21 -19.76
N GLY A 130 6.21 -9.38 -19.08
CA GLY A 130 5.71 -8.49 -18.03
C GLY A 130 5.60 -7.03 -18.43
N ASN A 131 6.18 -6.63 -19.58
CA ASN A 131 6.07 -5.29 -20.15
C ASN A 131 4.62 -5.00 -20.60
N GLN A 132 3.78 -4.64 -19.65
CA GLN A 132 2.35 -4.41 -19.79
C GLN A 132 1.97 -3.11 -19.05
N PRO A 133 0.97 -2.35 -19.52
CA PRO A 133 0.56 -1.08 -18.90
C PRO A 133 0.38 -1.16 -17.38
N LYS A 134 -0.33 -2.18 -16.89
CA LYS A 134 -0.55 -2.43 -15.46
C LYS A 134 0.72 -2.71 -14.64
N THR A 135 1.75 -3.30 -15.25
CA THR A 135 3.05 -3.52 -14.60
C THR A 135 3.78 -2.19 -14.39
N HIS A 136 3.77 -1.33 -15.42
CA HIS A 136 4.34 0.02 -15.33
C HIS A 136 3.57 0.88 -14.32
N ALA A 137 2.24 0.75 -14.25
CA ALA A 137 1.42 1.43 -13.25
C ALA A 137 1.78 1.00 -11.82
N LEU A 138 1.94 -0.30 -11.58
CA LEU A 138 2.35 -0.82 -10.27
C LEU A 138 3.75 -0.34 -9.89
N LEU A 139 4.71 -0.38 -10.82
CA LEU A 139 6.06 0.10 -10.58
C LEU A 139 6.08 1.61 -10.27
N ALA A 140 5.30 2.40 -11.01
CA ALA A 140 5.13 3.82 -10.75
C ALA A 140 4.59 4.07 -9.33
N LEU A 141 3.53 3.34 -8.92
CA LEU A 141 2.97 3.42 -7.58
C LEU A 141 4.02 3.14 -6.49
N MET A 142 4.82 2.10 -6.66
CA MET A 142 5.86 1.73 -5.70
C MET A 142 6.94 2.80 -5.59
N LEU A 143 7.49 3.24 -6.73
CA LEU A 143 8.55 4.27 -6.77
C LEU A 143 8.07 5.58 -6.15
N LEU A 144 6.87 6.05 -6.52
CA LEU A 144 6.33 7.31 -6.02
C LEU A 144 6.07 7.27 -4.50
N ASN A 145 5.64 6.13 -3.97
CA ASN A 145 5.49 5.96 -2.53
C ASN A 145 6.84 5.83 -1.80
N ALA A 146 7.77 5.06 -2.36
CA ALA A 146 9.08 4.82 -1.76
C ALA A 146 9.94 6.07 -1.73
N ALA A 147 9.77 7.00 -2.67
CA ALA A 147 10.57 8.22 -2.77
C ALA A 147 10.52 9.11 -1.51
N ARG A 148 9.46 9.02 -0.71
CA ARG A 148 9.32 9.79 0.54
C ARG A 148 9.71 9.04 1.81
N THR A 149 10.22 7.81 1.70
CA THR A 149 10.46 6.93 2.86
C THR A 149 11.32 7.59 3.95
N SER A 150 12.41 8.24 3.56
CA SER A 150 13.34 8.93 4.46
C SER A 150 12.75 10.18 5.15
N ALA A 151 11.59 10.66 4.71
CA ALA A 151 10.90 11.85 5.23
C ALA A 151 9.64 11.51 6.03
N ARG A 152 9.37 10.22 6.27
CA ARG A 152 8.17 9.76 7.02
C ARG A 152 8.34 9.74 8.53
N GLN A 153 9.57 9.94 9.00
CA GLN A 153 9.89 9.95 10.42
C GLN A 153 10.65 11.21 10.79
N ASP A 154 10.46 11.68 12.02
CA ASP A 154 11.32 12.69 12.63
C ASP A 154 12.63 12.05 13.14
N ASP A 155 13.52 12.88 13.68
CA ASP A 155 14.83 12.45 14.19
C ASP A 155 14.71 11.50 15.41
N GLU A 156 13.55 11.46 16.05
CA GLU A 156 13.23 10.54 17.15
C GLU A 156 12.59 9.23 16.66
N GLY A 157 12.36 9.09 15.35
CA GLY A 157 11.73 7.92 14.74
C GLY A 157 10.19 7.91 14.82
N ASN A 158 9.56 9.00 15.25
CA ASN A 158 8.11 9.12 15.30
C ASN A 158 7.52 9.34 13.91
N LEU A 159 6.28 8.91 13.72
CA LEU A 159 5.52 9.13 12.49
C LEU A 159 5.25 10.61 12.22
N LEU A 160 5.56 11.07 11.00
CA LEU A 160 5.18 12.38 10.48
C LEU A 160 3.95 12.27 9.57
N ARG A 161 2.95 13.13 9.81
CA ARG A 161 1.80 13.32 8.89
C ARG A 161 2.31 13.84 7.55
N LEU A 162 1.57 13.57 6.47
CA LEU A 162 2.02 13.96 5.12
C LEU A 162 2.27 15.47 4.98
N GLU A 163 1.53 16.31 5.72
CA GLU A 163 1.73 17.77 5.76
C GLU A 163 2.98 18.22 6.54
N GLU A 164 3.51 17.36 7.41
CA GLU A 164 4.69 17.61 8.24
C GLU A 164 5.99 17.11 7.56
N GLN A 165 5.87 16.34 6.47
CA GLN A 165 7.04 15.79 5.77
C GLN A 165 7.72 16.87 4.95
N ASP A 166 9.03 17.02 5.15
CA ASP A 166 9.86 17.87 4.31
C ASP A 166 10.01 17.25 2.91
N ARG A 167 9.30 17.83 1.94
CA ARG A 167 9.30 17.37 0.54
C ARG A 167 10.64 17.59 -0.17
N THR A 168 11.50 18.46 0.35
CA THR A 168 12.85 18.65 -0.23
C THR A 168 13.75 17.45 0.00
N ARG A 169 13.42 16.60 0.99
CA ARG A 169 14.11 15.34 1.28
C ARG A 169 13.59 14.16 0.46
N TRP A 170 12.55 14.34 -0.36
CA TRP A 170 12.01 13.26 -1.18
C TRP A 170 12.95 12.98 -2.36
N ASP A 171 13.15 11.70 -2.65
CA ASP A 171 14.05 11.21 -3.69
C ASP A 171 13.54 11.62 -5.09
N GLN A 172 14.08 12.73 -5.60
CA GLN A 172 13.70 13.29 -6.90
C GLN A 172 14.00 12.32 -8.06
N PRO A 173 15.18 11.68 -8.15
CA PRO A 173 15.41 10.64 -9.15
C PRO A 173 14.37 9.52 -9.13
N MET A 174 13.95 9.05 -7.95
CA MET A 174 12.92 8.02 -7.82
C MET A 174 11.54 8.52 -8.27
N ILE A 175 11.18 9.77 -7.95
CA ILE A 175 9.95 10.41 -8.45
C ILE A 175 9.97 10.50 -9.98
N GLU A 176 11.06 10.95 -10.58
CA GLU A 176 11.20 11.06 -12.04
C GLU A 176 11.03 9.70 -12.73
N ARG A 177 11.65 8.65 -12.18
CA ARG A 177 11.49 7.27 -12.65
C ARG A 177 10.04 6.79 -12.51
N GLY A 178 9.40 7.03 -11.36
CA GLY A 178 8.01 6.70 -11.13
C GLY A 178 7.08 7.40 -12.13
N MET A 179 7.32 8.68 -12.42
CA MET A 179 6.58 9.44 -13.42
C MET A 179 6.84 8.94 -14.85
N SER A 180 8.03 8.44 -15.16
CA SER A 180 8.32 7.80 -16.45
C SER A 180 7.46 6.56 -16.66
N HIS A 181 7.45 5.65 -15.67
CA HIS A 181 6.62 4.45 -15.73
C HIS A 181 5.12 4.78 -15.73
N LEU A 182 4.68 5.82 -15.02
CA LEU A 182 3.28 6.24 -15.08
C LEU A 182 2.89 6.68 -16.50
N ARG A 183 3.77 7.38 -17.23
CA ARG A 183 3.52 7.73 -18.64
C ARG A 183 3.50 6.50 -19.55
N GLU A 184 4.42 5.56 -19.35
CA GLU A 184 4.44 4.29 -20.11
C GLU A 184 3.17 3.46 -19.87
N SER A 185 2.65 3.48 -18.63
CA SER A 185 1.41 2.80 -18.27
C SER A 185 0.16 3.39 -18.95
N ALA A 186 0.23 4.62 -19.45
CA ALA A 186 -0.89 5.26 -20.13
C ALA A 186 -1.08 4.78 -21.59
N SER A 187 -0.51 3.63 -21.95
CA SER A 187 -0.68 2.98 -23.25
C SER A 187 -1.85 1.99 -23.24
N GLY A 188 -2.59 1.91 -24.35
CA GLY A 188 -3.76 1.04 -24.49
C GLY A 188 -5.04 1.64 -23.87
N GLU A 189 -6.08 0.80 -23.75
CA GLU A 189 -7.43 1.23 -23.32
C GLU A 189 -7.80 0.74 -21.91
N ALA A 190 -7.03 -0.18 -21.34
CA ALA A 190 -7.34 -0.81 -20.06
C ALA A 190 -6.76 -0.01 -18.88
N VAL A 191 -7.60 0.27 -17.88
CA VAL A 191 -7.21 0.89 -16.62
C VAL A 191 -7.37 -0.13 -15.50
N SER A 192 -6.35 -0.24 -14.65
CA SER A 192 -6.38 -1.06 -13.43
C SER A 192 -6.33 -0.18 -12.17
N GLU A 193 -6.61 -0.78 -11.01
CA GLU A 193 -6.44 -0.13 -9.71
C GLU A 193 -5.06 0.52 -9.52
N TYR A 194 -4.00 -0.11 -10.04
CA TYR A 194 -2.63 0.41 -9.95
C TYR A 194 -2.46 1.73 -10.69
N HIS A 195 -3.16 1.94 -11.81
CA HIS A 195 -3.09 3.21 -12.54
C HIS A 195 -3.70 4.34 -11.70
N LEU A 196 -4.82 4.08 -11.04
CA LEU A 196 -5.52 5.07 -10.23
C LEU A 196 -4.74 5.39 -8.96
N GLN A 197 -4.25 4.36 -8.27
CA GLN A 197 -3.40 4.53 -7.09
C GLN A 197 -2.08 5.24 -7.43
N ALA A 198 -1.42 4.89 -8.55
CA ALA A 198 -0.22 5.58 -9.00
C ALA A 198 -0.50 7.05 -9.34
N GLY A 199 -1.65 7.34 -9.96
CA GLY A 199 -2.09 8.72 -10.21
C GLY A 199 -2.28 9.52 -8.92
N ILE A 200 -2.83 8.90 -7.87
CA ILE A 200 -2.98 9.53 -6.55
C ILE A 200 -1.60 9.82 -5.94
N ALA A 201 -0.71 8.82 -5.95
CA ALA A 201 0.66 8.97 -5.47
C ALA A 201 1.42 10.07 -6.24
N ALA A 202 1.23 10.15 -7.56
CA ALA A 202 1.81 11.19 -8.40
C ALA A 202 1.34 12.60 -8.00
N CYS A 203 0.04 12.78 -7.73
CA CYS A 203 -0.49 14.07 -7.28
C CYS A 203 0.19 14.57 -6.00
N HIS A 204 0.53 13.66 -5.09
CA HIS A 204 1.32 14.00 -3.91
C HIS A 204 2.78 14.27 -4.26
N ALA A 205 3.43 13.34 -4.97
CA ALA A 205 4.85 13.37 -5.31
C ALA A 205 5.26 14.63 -6.10
N THR A 206 4.40 15.13 -6.99
CA THR A 206 4.73 16.28 -7.86
C THR A 206 4.36 17.64 -7.27
N ALA A 207 3.64 17.69 -6.16
CA ALA A 207 3.29 18.96 -5.52
C ALA A 207 4.47 19.48 -4.68
N LYS A 208 4.78 20.78 -4.81
CA LYS A 208 5.94 21.40 -4.13
C LYS A 208 5.80 21.40 -2.61
N ASP A 209 4.58 21.57 -2.11
CA ASP A 209 4.22 21.50 -0.70
C ASP A 209 2.81 20.91 -0.54
N TYR A 210 2.40 20.70 0.71
CA TYR A 210 1.10 20.10 1.02
C TYR A 210 -0.09 20.93 0.50
N SER A 211 -0.04 22.26 0.65
CA SER A 211 -1.12 23.17 0.26
C SER A 211 -1.37 23.20 -1.25
N LEU A 212 -0.33 22.92 -2.05
CA LEU A 212 -0.40 22.85 -3.52
C LEU A 212 -0.78 21.45 -4.04
N THR A 213 -1.09 20.50 -3.16
CA THR A 213 -1.56 19.17 -3.58
C THR A 213 -2.91 19.30 -4.28
N ASN A 214 -3.04 18.69 -5.47
CA ASN A 214 -4.28 18.74 -6.25
C ASN A 214 -5.33 17.76 -5.69
N TRP A 215 -5.99 18.16 -4.61
CA TRP A 215 -7.01 17.36 -3.93
C TRP A 215 -8.25 17.08 -4.80
N GLY A 216 -8.63 18.01 -5.69
CA GLY A 216 -9.71 17.78 -6.65
C GLY A 216 -9.39 16.63 -7.61
N ARG A 217 -8.14 16.55 -8.09
CA ARG A 217 -7.69 15.42 -8.91
C ARG A 217 -7.67 14.12 -8.12
N ILE A 218 -7.13 14.13 -6.89
CA ILE A 218 -7.11 12.96 -6.01
C ILE A 218 -8.53 12.43 -5.75
N MET A 219 -9.48 13.32 -5.48
CA MET A 219 -10.90 12.96 -5.30
C MET A 219 -11.45 12.26 -6.56
N SER A 220 -11.23 12.82 -7.75
CA SER A 220 -11.67 12.20 -9.02
C SER A 220 -11.04 10.82 -9.29
N LEU A 221 -9.82 10.59 -8.79
CA LEU A 221 -9.15 9.29 -8.91
C LEU A 221 -9.73 8.27 -7.93
N TYR A 222 -10.07 8.69 -6.71
CA TYR A 222 -10.80 7.85 -5.77
C TYR A 222 -12.22 7.53 -6.26
N ASP A 223 -12.93 8.50 -6.86
CA ASP A 223 -14.24 8.26 -7.49
C ASP A 223 -14.18 7.09 -8.46
N ARG A 224 -13.20 7.13 -9.38
CA ARG A 224 -12.97 6.04 -10.33
C ARG A 224 -12.49 4.76 -9.67
N LEU A 225 -11.70 4.83 -8.60
CA LEU A 225 -11.20 3.64 -7.92
C LEU A 225 -12.32 2.87 -7.23
N MET A 226 -13.32 3.58 -6.71
CA MET A 226 -14.52 2.97 -6.13
C MET A 226 -15.39 2.23 -7.15
N GLU A 227 -15.25 2.52 -8.45
CA GLU A 227 -15.91 1.73 -9.51
C GLU A 227 -15.30 0.32 -9.65
N PHE A 228 -14.04 0.14 -9.24
CA PHE A 228 -13.34 -1.16 -9.22
C PHE A 228 -13.51 -1.89 -7.88
N ASP A 229 -13.42 -1.16 -6.78
CA ASP A 229 -13.51 -1.70 -5.42
C ASP A 229 -14.24 -0.71 -4.49
N ASP A 230 -15.49 -1.04 -4.14
CA ASP A 230 -16.34 -0.29 -3.20
C ASP A 230 -16.01 -0.62 -1.73
N SER A 231 -14.72 -0.74 -1.42
CA SER A 231 -14.24 -1.05 -0.07
C SER A 231 -14.42 0.16 0.86
N PRO A 232 -14.86 -0.06 2.12
CA PRO A 232 -14.94 1.00 3.13
C PRO A 232 -13.60 1.71 3.37
N VAL A 233 -12.47 1.05 3.15
CA VAL A 233 -11.13 1.64 3.27
C VAL A 233 -10.87 2.67 2.16
N ILE A 234 -11.28 2.37 0.93
CA ILE A 234 -11.17 3.31 -0.19
C ILE A 234 -12.11 4.50 0.03
N ALA A 235 -13.33 4.23 0.50
CA ALA A 235 -14.29 5.28 0.83
C ALA A 235 -13.78 6.22 1.95
N LEU A 236 -13.10 5.67 2.97
CA LEU A 236 -12.45 6.46 4.02
C LEU A 236 -11.33 7.34 3.46
N ASN A 237 -10.45 6.79 2.61
CA ASN A 237 -9.38 7.55 1.96
C ASN A 237 -9.94 8.68 1.07
N ARG A 238 -11.05 8.41 0.37
CA ARG A 238 -11.79 9.42 -0.39
C ARG A 238 -12.36 10.53 0.49
N ALA A 239 -12.89 10.20 1.67
CA ALA A 239 -13.39 11.18 2.62
C ALA A 239 -12.28 12.14 3.09
N VAL A 240 -11.03 11.66 3.25
CA VAL A 240 -9.87 12.52 3.51
C VAL A 240 -9.60 13.47 2.35
N ALA A 241 -9.71 13.01 1.09
CA ALA A 241 -9.57 13.89 -0.07
C ALA A 241 -10.68 14.96 -0.12
N ILE A 242 -11.92 14.59 0.16
CA ILE A 242 -13.05 15.52 0.30
C ILE A 242 -12.75 16.55 1.39
N ALA A 243 -12.26 16.12 2.55
CA ALA A 243 -11.95 17.01 3.66
C ALA A 243 -10.92 18.08 3.32
N ASN A 244 -9.94 17.75 2.46
CA ASN A 244 -8.93 18.69 2.01
C ASN A 244 -9.44 19.61 0.89
N SER A 245 -10.39 19.15 0.08
CA SER A 245 -10.96 19.95 -1.02
C SER A 245 -12.11 20.86 -0.58
N HIS A 246 -12.98 20.38 0.31
CA HIS A 246 -14.26 21.02 0.69
C HIS A 246 -14.36 21.33 2.19
N GLY A 247 -13.29 21.07 2.95
CA GLY A 247 -13.23 21.35 4.38
C GLY A 247 -13.62 20.15 5.27
N PRO A 248 -13.24 20.21 6.56
CA PRO A 248 -13.33 19.07 7.47
C PRO A 248 -14.75 18.56 7.71
N GLN A 249 -15.75 19.44 7.73
CA GLN A 249 -17.16 19.09 7.90
C GLN A 249 -17.66 18.16 6.77
N ALA A 250 -17.38 18.52 5.51
CA ALA A 250 -17.73 17.70 4.36
C ALA A 250 -17.01 16.33 4.39
N GLY A 251 -15.78 16.31 4.92
CA GLY A 251 -15.06 15.08 5.19
C GLY A 251 -15.79 14.17 6.18
N LEU A 252 -16.24 14.70 7.31
CA LEU A 252 -16.96 13.92 8.33
C LEU A 252 -18.32 13.42 7.84
N GLU A 253 -19.03 14.24 7.07
CA GLU A 253 -20.27 13.81 6.41
C GLU A 253 -20.01 12.64 5.46
N ALA A 254 -18.93 12.71 4.67
CA ALA A 254 -18.52 11.60 3.81
C ALA A 254 -18.13 10.35 4.62
N VAL A 255 -17.43 10.48 5.76
CA VAL A 255 -17.12 9.35 6.66
C VAL A 255 -18.40 8.70 7.20
N ARG A 256 -19.38 9.50 7.64
CA ARG A 256 -20.67 8.99 8.14
C ARG A 256 -21.51 8.30 7.08
N ALA A 257 -21.31 8.65 5.81
CA ALA A 257 -22.00 8.07 4.66
C ALA A 257 -21.33 6.81 4.11
N ILE A 258 -20.19 6.36 4.68
CA ILE A 258 -19.51 5.14 4.22
C ILE A 258 -20.44 3.94 4.40
N ARG A 259 -20.67 3.22 3.30
CA ARG A 259 -21.38 1.94 3.31
C ARG A 259 -20.56 0.89 4.05
N ASP A 260 -21.24 0.05 4.81
CA ASP A 260 -20.62 -1.01 5.62
C ASP A 260 -19.50 -0.51 6.56
N HIS A 261 -19.61 0.73 7.06
CA HIS A 261 -18.59 1.33 7.94
C HIS A 261 -18.34 0.53 9.22
N GLU A 262 -19.26 -0.34 9.63
CA GLU A 262 -19.05 -1.29 10.73
C GLU A 262 -17.85 -2.22 10.49
N LYS A 263 -17.47 -2.48 9.22
CA LYS A 263 -16.24 -3.21 8.87
C LYS A 263 -14.96 -2.45 9.27
N LEU A 264 -15.05 -1.15 9.50
CA LEU A 264 -13.96 -0.29 9.96
C LEU A 264 -13.89 -0.20 11.50
N ALA A 265 -14.77 -0.89 12.24
CA ALA A 265 -14.85 -0.75 13.70
C ALA A 265 -13.56 -1.13 14.44
N SER A 266 -12.77 -2.06 13.89
CA SER A 266 -11.45 -2.44 14.41
C SER A 266 -10.27 -1.71 13.75
N TYR A 267 -10.55 -0.81 12.80
CA TYR A 267 -9.52 -0.13 12.03
C TYR A 267 -9.17 1.22 12.67
N TYR A 268 -8.03 1.30 13.37
CA TYR A 268 -7.65 2.50 14.12
C TYR A 268 -7.60 3.80 13.28
N LEU A 269 -7.31 3.68 11.97
CA LEU A 269 -7.27 4.84 11.06
C LEU A 269 -8.64 5.46 10.83
N PHE A 270 -9.73 4.70 10.96
CA PHE A 270 -11.09 5.25 10.92
C PHE A 270 -11.29 6.31 12.01
N TYR A 271 -10.98 5.95 13.25
CA TYR A 271 -11.07 6.87 14.39
C TYR A 271 -10.02 7.98 14.30
N SER A 272 -8.81 7.68 13.83
CA SER A 272 -7.78 8.71 13.60
C SER A 272 -8.24 9.79 12.63
N VAL A 273 -8.90 9.41 11.52
CA VAL A 273 -9.44 10.34 10.53
C VAL A 273 -10.53 11.21 11.17
N ILE A 274 -11.50 10.61 11.87
CA ILE A 274 -12.56 11.37 12.53
C ILE A 274 -11.95 12.37 13.53
N GLY A 275 -11.02 11.91 14.38
CA GLY A 275 -10.35 12.76 15.36
C GLY A 275 -9.60 13.94 14.72
N GLU A 276 -8.93 13.70 13.59
CA GLU A 276 -8.24 14.76 12.84
C GLU A 276 -9.22 15.80 12.27
N LEU A 277 -10.35 15.35 11.72
CA LEU A 277 -11.36 16.25 11.18
C LEU A 277 -12.04 17.08 12.27
N GLU A 278 -12.33 16.48 13.43
CA GLU A 278 -12.84 17.18 14.61
C GLU A 278 -11.82 18.21 15.12
N MET A 279 -10.52 17.86 15.18
CA MET A 279 -9.47 18.83 15.54
C MET A 279 -9.41 20.02 14.60
N ARG A 280 -9.52 19.79 13.29
CA ARG A 280 -9.54 20.87 12.28
C ARG A 280 -10.74 21.81 12.43
N MET A 281 -11.80 21.37 13.09
CA MET A 281 -12.96 22.19 13.45
C MET A 281 -12.89 22.73 14.89
N ASN A 282 -11.77 22.51 15.59
CA ASN A 282 -11.53 22.86 16.99
C ASN A 282 -12.48 22.15 17.99
N ASN A 283 -13.07 21.02 17.62
CA ASN A 283 -13.89 20.17 18.48
C ASN A 283 -13.00 19.21 19.29
N ARG A 284 -12.23 19.78 20.22
CA ARG A 284 -11.15 19.08 20.95
C ARG A 284 -11.62 17.88 21.77
N GLU A 285 -12.77 17.97 22.43
CA GLU A 285 -13.31 16.86 23.23
C GLU A 285 -13.69 15.67 22.34
N ALA A 286 -14.41 15.94 21.25
CA ALA A 286 -14.76 14.92 20.26
C ALA A 286 -13.50 14.28 19.66
N ALA A 287 -12.52 15.09 19.28
CA ALA A 287 -11.25 14.61 18.77
C ALA A 287 -10.51 13.70 19.77
N ALA A 288 -10.44 14.10 21.04
CA ALA A 288 -9.79 13.33 22.09
C ALA A 288 -10.45 11.94 22.29
N GLU A 289 -11.79 11.87 22.21
CA GLU A 289 -12.49 10.58 22.26
C GLU A 289 -12.06 9.65 21.12
N GLN A 290 -11.98 10.18 19.90
CA GLN A 290 -11.62 9.39 18.72
C GLN A 290 -10.14 8.97 18.75
N PHE A 291 -9.22 9.85 19.13
CA PHE A 291 -7.82 9.49 19.27
C PHE A 291 -7.58 8.46 20.36
N ARG A 292 -8.37 8.47 21.45
CA ARG A 292 -8.31 7.42 22.47
C ARG A 292 -8.74 6.06 21.92
N LYS A 293 -9.85 5.99 21.18
CA LYS A 293 -10.28 4.76 20.48
C LYS A 293 -9.22 4.28 19.48
N ALA A 294 -8.66 5.20 18.69
CA ALA A 294 -7.58 4.89 17.76
C ALA A 294 -6.36 4.30 18.50
N PHE A 295 -5.97 4.90 19.64
CA PHE A 295 -4.84 4.45 20.44
C PHE A 295 -5.05 3.03 20.99
N GLU A 296 -6.25 2.71 21.46
CA GLU A 296 -6.62 1.38 21.96
C GLU A 296 -6.51 0.30 20.86
N LEU A 297 -6.86 0.66 19.62
CA LEU A 297 -6.84 -0.24 18.47
C LEU A 297 -5.48 -0.30 17.74
N ALA A 298 -4.56 0.64 18.00
CA ALA A 298 -3.26 0.66 17.37
C ALA A 298 -2.39 -0.52 17.83
N GLU A 299 -1.71 -1.16 16.89
CA GLU A 299 -0.95 -2.40 17.13
C GLU A 299 0.54 -2.12 17.36
N THR A 300 1.09 -1.09 16.70
CA THR A 300 2.52 -0.78 16.77
C THR A 300 2.82 0.31 17.80
N LYS A 301 4.05 0.29 18.35
CA LYS A 301 4.52 1.31 19.30
C LYS A 301 4.54 2.71 18.66
N SER A 302 4.93 2.82 17.40
CA SER A 302 5.00 4.08 16.67
C SER A 302 3.61 4.68 16.41
N GLU A 303 2.61 3.86 16.03
CA GLU A 303 1.22 4.30 15.92
C GLU A 303 0.69 4.78 17.27
N ARG A 304 0.93 4.02 18.35
CA ARG A 304 0.52 4.42 19.71
C ARG A 304 1.18 5.71 20.17
N ALA A 305 2.48 5.87 19.96
CA ALA A 305 3.21 7.09 20.31
C ALA A 305 2.65 8.30 19.54
N PHE A 306 2.41 8.15 18.24
CA PHE A 306 1.79 9.17 17.41
C PHE A 306 0.40 9.57 17.94
N LEU A 307 -0.47 8.59 18.20
CA LEU A 307 -1.84 8.84 18.66
C LEU A 307 -1.90 9.43 20.07
N LEU A 308 -0.96 9.06 20.95
CA LEU A 308 -0.82 9.68 22.25
C LEU A 308 -0.44 11.16 22.13
N LYS A 309 0.48 11.51 21.23
CA LYS A 309 0.82 12.91 20.94
C LYS A 309 -0.37 13.70 20.41
N ARG A 310 -1.21 13.08 19.55
CA ARG A 310 -2.48 13.69 19.07
C ARG A 310 -3.51 13.86 20.19
N LEU A 311 -3.61 12.89 21.10
CA LEU A 311 -4.49 13.00 22.26
C LEU A 311 -4.06 14.14 23.19
N GLN A 312 -2.76 14.23 23.50
CA GLN A 312 -2.19 15.32 24.31
C GLN A 312 -2.40 16.70 23.67
N SER A 313 -2.34 16.82 22.35
CA SER A 313 -2.58 18.10 21.67
C SER A 313 -4.04 18.56 21.75
N CYS A 314 -4.99 17.65 21.99
CA CYS A 314 -6.38 18.02 22.27
C CYS A 314 -6.52 18.73 23.63
N GLU A 315 -5.75 18.29 24.62
CA GLU A 315 -5.78 18.75 26.02
C GLU A 315 -5.02 20.07 26.23
N GLN A 316 -4.07 20.41 25.34
CA GLN A 316 -3.33 21.67 25.40
C GLN A 316 -4.20 22.85 24.92
N THR A 317 -4.65 23.70 25.83
CA THR A 317 -5.26 25.00 25.51
C THR A 317 -4.29 25.80 24.65
N PRO A 318 -4.70 26.38 23.49
CA PRO A 318 -3.79 27.22 22.73
C PRO A 318 -3.37 28.40 23.61
N THR A 319 -2.06 28.60 23.78
CA THR A 319 -1.54 29.81 24.40
C THR A 319 -2.03 30.98 23.55
N PRO A 320 -2.82 31.94 24.11
CA PRO A 320 -3.22 33.10 23.34
C PRO A 320 -1.95 33.84 22.91
N SER A 321 -1.87 34.16 21.61
CA SER A 321 -0.82 34.98 21.02
C SER A 321 -0.88 36.42 21.53
#